data_AF-A0A430Q4N9-F1
#
_entry.id   AF-A0A430Q4N9-F1
#
_cell.length_a   1.000
_cell.length_b   1.000
_cell.length_c   1.000
_cell.angle_alpha   90.00
_cell.angle_beta   90.00
_cell.angle_gamma   90.00
#
_symmetry.space_group_name_H-M   'P 1'
#
loop_
_entity.id
_entity.type
_entity.pdbx_description
1 polymer ?
#
loop_
_entity_poly.entity_id
_entity_poly.type
_entity_poly.pdbx_seq_one_letter_code
_entity_poly.pdbx_strand_id
1 'polypeptide(L)'
;FISIQHFIMVHKQIQIYKDLGTSEQCYIHLKNAFQYLTSLYKIEEINSTIINNQNIQSNLLCFGGGYDLGYLNLLQLSGCLNIHNYIKENMGRYLGICAGAYFACDYCYFDMNGPLEVYGERYIKLFQGLFSDNGKPAIIGSKLGNGCGILSGVHFEYDPYLLEKQIYNVDPENNVNSSLSQLE
;
A
#
# COMPACT_ATOMS: atom_id res chain seq x y z
N PHE A 1 26.84 -33.24 25.80
CA PHE A 1 26.25 -31.89 25.89
C PHE A 1 25.86 -31.44 24.49
N ILE A 2 24.62 -31.72 24.09
CA ILE A 2 24.07 -31.23 22.83
C ILE A 2 23.53 -29.84 23.13
N SER A 3 24.20 -28.81 22.62
CA SER A 3 23.74 -27.43 22.70
C SER A 3 22.47 -27.31 21.87
N ILE A 4 21.33 -27.17 22.54
CA ILE A 4 20.08 -26.76 21.90
C ILE A 4 20.32 -25.31 21.47
N GLN A 5 20.69 -25.11 20.20
CA GLN A 5 20.56 -23.80 19.59
C GLN A 5 19.09 -23.40 19.78
N HIS A 6 18.86 -22.37 20.59
CA HIS A 6 17.61 -21.63 20.57
C HIS A 6 17.44 -21.15 19.13
N PHE A 7 16.60 -21.84 18.35
CA PHE A 7 16.03 -21.25 17.16
C PHE A 7 15.23 -20.06 17.66
N ILE A 8 15.80 -18.86 17.55
CA ILE A 8 15.01 -17.63 17.64
C ILE A 8 13.99 -17.77 16.53
N MET A 9 12.75 -18.05 16.90
CA MET A 9 11.62 -17.90 15.98
C MET A 9 11.58 -16.43 15.60
N VAL A 10 12.20 -16.10 14.47
CA VAL A 10 12.02 -14.80 13.85
C VAL A 10 10.57 -14.80 13.39
N HIS A 11 9.71 -14.15 14.17
CA HIS A 11 8.32 -13.93 13.79
C HIS A 11 8.32 -13.09 12.54
N LYS A 12 8.10 -13.75 11.41
CA LYS A 12 8.01 -13.11 10.12
C LYS A 12 6.61 -12.51 10.00
N GLN A 13 6.50 -11.20 9.80
CA GLN A 13 5.23 -10.51 9.68
C GLN A 13 5.16 -9.62 8.43
N ILE A 14 3.98 -9.61 7.81
CA ILE A 14 3.58 -8.69 6.75
C ILE A 14 2.48 -7.82 7.35
N GLN A 15 2.64 -6.51 7.28
CA GLN A 15 1.68 -5.55 7.81
C GLN A 15 1.02 -4.82 6.64
N ILE A 16 -0.31 -4.86 6.60
CA ILE A 16 -1.12 -4.20 5.57
C ILE A 16 -1.79 -2.99 6.20
N TYR A 17 -1.58 -1.82 5.61
CA TYR A 17 -2.18 -0.59 6.10
C TYR A 17 -3.70 -0.61 5.94
N LYS A 18 -4.40 -0.38 7.06
CA LYS A 18 -5.86 -0.37 7.14
C LYS A 18 -6.35 0.81 7.98
N ASP A 19 -6.63 1.91 7.30
CA ASP A 19 -7.18 3.14 7.89
C ASP A 19 -7.77 4.02 6.76
N LEU A 20 -8.05 5.30 7.04
CA LEU A 20 -8.47 6.27 6.02
C LEU A 20 -7.53 6.25 4.80
N GLY A 21 -8.14 6.33 3.62
CA GLY A 21 -7.47 6.20 2.32
C GLY A 21 -7.50 4.79 1.74
N THR A 22 -7.68 3.74 2.56
CA THR A 22 -7.67 2.35 2.07
C THR A 22 -9.05 1.93 1.58
N SER A 23 -9.13 1.38 0.36
CA SER A 23 -10.33 0.67 -0.11
C SER A 23 -10.51 -0.65 0.65
N GLU A 24 -11.70 -0.88 1.21
CA GLU A 24 -12.05 -2.13 1.91
C GLU A 24 -11.79 -3.35 1.03
N GLN A 25 -12.20 -3.27 -0.24
CA GLN A 25 -12.04 -4.35 -1.19
C GLN A 25 -10.57 -4.63 -1.50
N CYS A 26 -9.79 -3.59 -1.80
CA CYS A 26 -8.35 -3.73 -2.05
C CYS A 26 -7.63 -4.37 -0.84
N TYR A 27 -8.00 -3.98 0.38
CA TYR A 27 -7.47 -4.59 1.59
C TYR A 27 -7.78 -6.09 1.68
N ILE A 28 -9.03 -6.50 1.46
CA ILE A 28 -9.45 -7.91 1.51
C ILE A 28 -8.70 -8.72 0.44
N HIS A 29 -8.63 -8.21 -0.79
CA HIS A 29 -7.90 -8.85 -1.88
C HIS A 29 -6.42 -9.06 -1.53
N LEU A 30 -5.74 -8.00 -1.08
CA LEU A 30 -4.32 -8.06 -0.72
C LEU A 30 -4.04 -9.02 0.44
N LYS A 31 -4.90 -9.00 1.46
CA LYS A 31 -4.80 -9.91 2.61
C LYS A 31 -4.96 -11.37 2.18
N ASN A 32 -5.99 -11.67 1.38
CA ASN A 32 -6.26 -13.02 0.90
C ASN A 32 -5.11 -13.52 0.00
N ALA A 33 -4.58 -12.66 -0.88
CA ALA A 33 -3.45 -12.98 -1.72
C ALA A 33 -2.23 -13.42 -0.89
N PHE A 34 -1.86 -12.67 0.16
CA PHE A 34 -0.75 -13.07 1.03
C PHE A 34 -1.04 -14.34 1.83
N GLN A 35 -2.26 -14.49 2.36
CA GLN A 35 -2.66 -15.71 3.08
C GLN A 35 -2.57 -16.96 2.19
N TYR A 36 -2.87 -16.82 0.90
CA TYR A 36 -2.72 -17.89 -0.08
C TYR A 36 -1.25 -18.15 -0.44
N LEU A 37 -0.48 -17.09 -0.69
CA LEU A 37 0.91 -17.18 -1.15
C LEU A 37 1.88 -17.70 -0.08
N THR A 38 1.60 -17.48 1.21
CA THR A 38 2.52 -17.90 2.26
C THR A 38 1.85 -18.19 3.59
N SER A 39 2.25 -19.31 4.20
CA SER A 39 1.96 -19.64 5.60
C SER A 39 3.11 -19.28 6.55
N LEU A 40 4.24 -18.79 6.02
CA LEU A 40 5.45 -18.50 6.79
C LEU A 40 5.42 -17.13 7.46
N TYR A 41 4.54 -16.24 7.02
CA TYR A 41 4.40 -14.89 7.52
C TYR A 41 3.05 -14.71 8.21
N LYS A 42 3.06 -14.09 9.39
CA LYS A 42 1.84 -13.59 10.03
C LYS A 42 1.38 -12.35 9.27
N ILE A 43 0.12 -12.34 8.82
CA ILE A 43 -0.48 -11.20 8.13
C ILE A 43 -1.27 -10.38 9.14
N GLU A 44 -0.89 -9.12 9.35
CA GLU A 44 -1.51 -8.22 10.33
C GLU A 44 -1.91 -6.88 9.73
N GLU A 45 -2.86 -6.21 10.37
CA GLU A 45 -3.22 -4.84 10.07
C GLU A 45 -2.29 -3.87 10.79
N ILE A 46 -2.01 -2.74 10.14
CA ILE A 46 -1.39 -1.58 10.79
C ILE A 46 -2.17 -0.33 10.41
N ASN A 47 -2.32 0.61 11.33
CA ASN A 47 -3.07 1.85 11.11
C ASN A 47 -2.20 3.09 11.35
N SER A 48 -2.77 4.26 11.08
CA SER A 48 -2.05 5.54 11.24
C SER A 48 -1.60 5.79 12.68
N THR A 49 -2.39 5.38 13.67
CA THR A 49 -2.05 5.56 15.09
C THR A 49 -0.77 4.81 15.45
N ILE A 50 -0.62 3.56 15.00
CA ILE A 50 0.60 2.78 15.25
C ILE A 50 1.78 3.39 14.49
N ILE A 51 1.61 3.69 13.19
CA ILE A 51 2.71 4.24 12.37
C ILE A 51 3.20 5.59 12.91
N ASN A 52 2.30 6.45 13.40
CA ASN A 52 2.66 7.77 13.90
C ASN A 52 3.36 7.72 15.27
N ASN A 53 3.07 6.72 16.10
CA ASN A 53 3.47 6.70 17.51
C ASN A 53 4.47 5.59 17.87
N GLN A 54 4.70 4.61 16.98
CA GLN A 54 5.52 3.43 17.27
C GLN A 54 6.45 3.07 16.10
N ASN A 55 7.51 2.32 16.39
CA ASN A 55 8.41 1.81 15.35
C ASN A 55 7.72 0.71 14.53
N ILE A 56 7.81 0.82 13.21
CA ILE A 56 7.28 -0.20 12.29
C ILE A 56 8.17 -1.45 12.37
N GLN A 57 7.59 -2.58 12.78
CA GLN A 57 8.30 -3.85 12.96
C GLN A 57 7.94 -4.88 11.87
N SER A 58 7.76 -4.46 10.62
CA SER A 58 7.34 -5.36 9.53
C SER A 58 8.49 -5.92 8.70
N ASN A 59 8.36 -7.15 8.19
CA ASN A 59 9.23 -7.63 7.11
C ASN A 59 8.81 -7.14 5.72
N LEU A 60 7.54 -6.74 5.59
CA LEU A 60 6.97 -6.09 4.41
C LEU A 60 5.79 -5.22 4.86
N LEU A 61 5.90 -3.90 4.65
CA LEU A 61 4.81 -2.96 4.83
C LEU A 61 4.07 -2.76 3.52
N CYS A 62 2.76 -2.96 3.52
CA CYS A 62 1.93 -2.90 2.33
C CYS A 62 0.91 -1.77 2.42
N PHE A 63 0.75 -1.01 1.33
CA PHE A 63 -0.35 -0.09 1.11
C PHE A 63 -1.06 -0.52 -0.18
N GLY A 64 -2.35 -0.84 -0.07
CA GLY A 64 -3.20 -1.20 -1.21
C GLY A 64 -3.76 0.01 -1.94
N GLY A 65 -4.73 -0.23 -2.82
CA GLY A 65 -5.47 0.85 -3.50
C GLY A 65 -6.46 1.60 -2.61
N GLY A 66 -7.09 2.61 -3.20
CA GLY A 66 -7.96 3.57 -2.53
C GLY A 66 -7.64 4.99 -2.98
N TYR A 67 -7.47 5.93 -2.05
CA TYR A 67 -7.11 7.30 -2.38
C TYR A 67 -6.00 7.82 -1.46
N ASP A 68 -4.94 8.35 -2.07
CA ASP A 68 -3.68 8.63 -1.38
C ASP A 68 -3.74 9.84 -0.42
N LEU A 69 -4.62 10.81 -0.70
CA LEU A 69 -4.86 11.95 0.19
C LEU A 69 -5.42 11.52 1.54
N GLY A 70 -6.13 10.38 1.62
CA GLY A 70 -6.60 9.81 2.88
C GLY A 70 -5.44 9.30 3.74
N TYR A 71 -4.43 8.68 3.11
CA TYR A 71 -3.20 8.29 3.79
C TYR A 71 -2.48 9.51 4.34
N LEU A 72 -2.29 10.54 3.51
CA LEU A 72 -1.65 11.80 3.92
C LEU A 72 -2.39 12.49 5.07
N ASN A 73 -3.72 12.46 5.07
CA ASN A 73 -4.53 13.11 6.10
C ASN A 73 -4.26 12.55 7.50
N LEU A 74 -4.21 11.22 7.64
CA LEU A 74 -4.00 10.59 8.95
C LEU A 74 -2.54 10.36 9.31
N LEU A 75 -1.68 10.01 8.34
CA LEU A 75 -0.25 9.82 8.60
C LEU A 75 0.48 11.14 8.80
N GLN A 76 0.02 12.21 8.12
CA GLN A 76 0.67 13.52 8.11
C GLN A 76 2.16 13.39 7.76
N LEU A 77 2.94 14.45 8.03
CA LEU A 77 4.38 14.41 7.78
C LEU A 77 5.10 13.39 8.67
N SER A 78 4.71 13.27 9.94
CA SER A 78 5.36 12.39 10.92
C SER A 78 5.27 10.92 10.51
N GLY A 79 4.07 10.43 10.19
CA GLY A 79 3.85 9.06 9.75
C GLY A 79 4.56 8.75 8.44
N CYS A 80 4.55 9.68 7.49
CA CYS A 80 5.27 9.50 6.23
C CYS A 80 6.79 9.39 6.46
N LEU A 81 7.36 10.22 7.34
CA LEU A 81 8.77 10.15 7.70
C LEU A 81 9.11 8.86 8.47
N ASN A 82 8.19 8.35 9.29
CA ASN A 82 8.38 7.05 9.94
C ASN A 82 8.43 5.91 8.92
N ILE A 83 7.58 5.93 7.89
CA ILE A 83 7.64 4.97 6.77
C ILE A 83 8.92 5.14 5.97
N HIS A 84 9.32 6.38 5.66
CA HIS A 84 10.58 6.69 4.97
C HIS A 84 11.77 6.09 5.73
N ASN A 85 11.87 6.34 7.04
CA ASN A 85 12.96 5.86 7.88
C ASN A 85 12.91 4.32 8.06
N TYR A 86 11.71 3.73 8.14
CA TYR A 86 11.55 2.28 8.13
C TYR A 86 12.20 1.65 6.89
N ILE A 87 11.97 2.21 5.70
CA ILE A 87 12.59 1.71 4.47
C ILE A 87 14.09 2.04 4.47
N LYS A 88 14.42 3.33 4.61
CA LYS A 88 15.76 3.87 4.39
C LYS A 88 16.79 3.35 5.37
N GLU A 89 16.49 3.46 6.66
CA GLU A 89 17.44 3.22 7.74
C GLU A 89 17.29 1.79 8.27
N ASN A 90 16.05 1.30 8.43
CA ASN A 90 15.78 0.00 9.05
C ASN A 90 15.73 -1.18 8.06
N MET A 91 16.20 -0.98 6.83
CA MET A 91 16.20 -2.02 5.78
C MET A 91 14.79 -2.57 5.48
N GLY A 92 13.78 -1.74 5.71
CA GLY A 92 12.38 -2.10 5.51
C GLY A 92 12.06 -2.39 4.05
N ARG A 93 11.00 -3.18 3.84
CA ARG A 93 10.47 -3.48 2.51
C ARG A 93 9.08 -2.89 2.38
N TYR A 94 8.80 -2.30 1.22
CA TYR A 94 7.53 -1.67 0.93
C TYR A 94 6.86 -2.29 -0.30
N LEU A 95 5.55 -2.49 -0.23
CA LEU A 95 4.72 -2.79 -1.39
C LEU A 95 3.59 -1.76 -1.48
N GLY A 96 3.56 -0.99 -2.57
CA GLY A 96 2.49 -0.05 -2.88
C GLY A 96 1.73 -0.51 -4.12
N ILE A 97 0.40 -0.54 -4.04
CA ILE A 97 -0.48 -0.85 -5.17
C ILE A 97 -1.46 0.30 -5.38
N CYS A 98 -1.64 0.75 -6.62
CA CYS A 98 -2.49 1.89 -7.00
C CYS A 98 -2.18 3.11 -6.13
N ALA A 99 -3.13 3.65 -5.35
CA ALA A 99 -2.90 4.77 -4.44
C ALA A 99 -1.70 4.56 -3.50
N GLY A 100 -1.46 3.34 -3.03
CA GLY A 100 -0.28 3.00 -2.23
C GLY A 100 1.04 3.12 -3.01
N ALA A 101 1.03 2.88 -4.32
CA ALA A 101 2.17 3.12 -5.18
C ALA A 101 2.47 4.62 -5.29
N TYR A 102 1.42 5.43 -5.51
CA TYR A 102 1.55 6.87 -5.73
C TYR A 102 2.01 7.59 -4.47
N PHE A 103 1.50 7.14 -3.32
CA PHE A 103 1.85 7.63 -1.99
C PHE A 103 3.34 7.48 -1.66
N ALA A 104 4.03 6.52 -2.29
CA ALA A 104 5.45 6.26 -2.07
C ALA A 104 6.40 6.99 -3.05
N CYS A 105 5.88 7.71 -4.04
CA CYS A 105 6.66 8.53 -4.95
C CYS A 105 7.19 9.82 -4.27
N ASP A 106 7.90 10.66 -5.01
CA ASP A 106 8.31 12.00 -4.57
C ASP A 106 7.22 13.03 -4.88
N TYR A 107 6.52 12.84 -5.99
CA TYR A 107 5.43 13.72 -6.42
C TYR A 107 4.33 12.91 -7.09
N CYS A 108 3.08 13.27 -6.79
CA CYS A 108 1.90 12.71 -7.43
C CYS A 108 1.31 13.73 -8.42
N TYR A 109 1.01 13.27 -9.64
CA TYR A 109 0.32 14.01 -10.68
C TYR A 109 -0.69 13.05 -11.31
N PHE A 110 -1.97 13.22 -10.97
CA PHE A 110 -3.04 12.33 -11.38
C PHE A 110 -4.30 13.14 -11.71
N ASP A 111 -4.96 12.77 -12.81
CA ASP A 111 -6.22 13.36 -13.29
C ASP A 111 -6.23 14.89 -13.33
N MET A 112 -5.19 15.47 -13.91
CA MET A 112 -4.98 16.92 -13.90
C MET A 112 -6.02 17.64 -14.76
N ASN A 113 -6.71 18.60 -14.12
CA ASN A 113 -7.92 19.28 -14.57
C ASN A 113 -9.18 18.38 -14.64
N GLY A 114 -9.12 17.19 -14.05
CA GLY A 114 -10.25 16.27 -13.93
C GLY A 114 -10.88 16.28 -12.52
N PRO A 115 -11.97 15.50 -12.32
CA PRO A 115 -12.71 15.47 -11.06
C PRO A 115 -11.93 14.83 -9.89
N LEU A 116 -10.88 14.06 -10.16
CA LEU A 116 -10.03 13.37 -9.19
C LEU A 116 -8.62 13.98 -9.12
N GLU A 117 -8.46 15.25 -9.52
CA GLU A 117 -7.16 15.92 -9.57
C GLU A 117 -6.40 15.77 -8.25
N VAL A 118 -5.22 15.15 -8.35
CA VAL A 118 -4.27 15.03 -7.25
C VAL A 118 -2.91 15.52 -7.74
N TYR A 119 -2.47 16.63 -7.16
CA TYR A 119 -1.16 17.22 -7.40
C TYR A 119 -0.48 17.56 -6.07
N GLY A 120 0.71 17.03 -5.84
CA GLY A 120 1.49 17.43 -4.67
C GLY A 120 2.63 16.49 -4.29
N GLU A 121 3.43 16.96 -3.34
CA GLU A 121 4.57 16.23 -2.78
C GLU A 121 4.12 15.01 -1.97
N ARG A 122 4.96 13.97 -1.97
CA ARG A 122 4.83 12.78 -1.12
C ARG A 122 6.13 12.57 -0.36
N TYR A 123 6.02 12.31 0.94
CA TYR A 123 7.17 12.40 1.84
C TYR A 123 7.91 11.07 2.05
N ILE A 124 7.36 9.95 1.54
CA ILE A 124 8.05 8.65 1.58
C ILE A 124 9.25 8.65 0.61
N LYS A 125 9.13 9.25 -0.58
CA LYS A 125 10.23 9.42 -1.55
C LYS A 125 10.99 8.13 -1.87
N LEU A 126 10.29 6.98 -1.86
CA LEU A 126 10.87 5.68 -2.23
C LEU A 126 11.24 5.67 -3.71
N PHE A 127 10.38 6.23 -4.55
CA PHE A 127 10.72 6.52 -5.93
C PHE A 127 10.92 8.02 -6.09
N GLN A 128 12.17 8.44 -6.35
CA GLN A 128 12.52 9.85 -6.60
C GLN A 128 12.16 10.25 -8.02
N GLY A 129 10.86 10.28 -8.27
CA GLY A 129 10.29 10.65 -9.55
C GLY A 129 8.82 10.95 -9.43
N LEU A 130 8.29 11.51 -10.50
CA LEU A 130 6.90 11.84 -10.65
C LEU A 130 6.09 10.56 -10.93
N PHE A 131 5.00 10.32 -10.22
CA PHE A 131 3.92 9.47 -10.71
C PHE A 131 3.08 10.24 -11.73
N SER A 132 2.75 9.63 -12.88
CA SER A 132 1.80 10.17 -13.86
C SER A 132 1.13 9.03 -14.61
N ASP A 133 -0.16 9.22 -14.84
CA ASP A 133 -1.08 8.45 -15.70
C ASP A 133 -0.66 8.35 -17.19
N ASN A 134 0.20 9.24 -17.68
CA ASN A 134 0.56 9.34 -19.11
C ASN A 134 1.64 8.35 -19.60
N GLY A 135 1.49 7.04 -19.32
CA GLY A 135 2.29 5.99 -19.97
C GLY A 135 3.64 5.65 -19.29
N LYS A 136 3.69 5.71 -17.95
CA LYS A 136 4.82 5.25 -17.14
C LYS A 136 4.80 3.74 -16.89
N PRO A 137 5.93 3.14 -16.44
CA PRO A 137 5.99 1.71 -16.13
C PRO A 137 4.89 1.27 -15.17
N ALA A 138 4.23 0.16 -15.51
CA ALA A 138 3.15 -0.44 -14.71
C ALA A 138 3.61 -0.92 -13.33
N ILE A 139 4.86 -1.38 -13.22
CA ILE A 139 5.49 -1.84 -11.97
C ILE A 139 6.93 -1.30 -11.92
N ILE A 140 7.32 -0.75 -10.77
CA ILE A 140 8.65 -0.18 -10.52
C ILE A 140 9.24 -0.83 -9.27
N GLY A 141 10.48 -1.31 -9.36
CA GLY A 141 11.30 -1.61 -8.19
C GLY A 141 12.20 -0.42 -7.87
N SER A 142 12.23 0.03 -6.62
CA SER A 142 13.08 1.14 -6.18
C SER A 142 13.85 0.81 -4.90
N LYS A 143 15.01 1.44 -4.74
CA LYS A 143 15.81 1.40 -3.52
C LYS A 143 15.73 2.76 -2.83
N LEU A 144 15.67 2.73 -1.51
CA LEU A 144 15.80 3.91 -0.67
C LEU A 144 16.68 3.53 0.52
N GLY A 145 17.87 4.14 0.61
CA GLY A 145 18.88 3.75 1.59
C GLY A 145 19.20 2.26 1.52
N ASN A 146 19.06 1.58 2.66
CA ASN A 146 19.33 0.15 2.80
C ASN A 146 18.09 -0.74 2.53
N GLY A 147 16.93 -0.13 2.32
CA GLY A 147 15.68 -0.84 2.00
C GLY A 147 15.29 -0.75 0.53
N CYS A 148 14.14 -1.33 0.23
CA CYS A 148 13.59 -1.32 -1.12
C CYS A 148 12.07 -1.43 -1.11
N GLY A 149 11.45 -1.21 -2.27
CA GLY A 149 10.06 -1.54 -2.44
C GLY A 149 9.65 -1.71 -3.90
N ILE A 150 8.45 -2.25 -4.06
CA ILE A 150 7.78 -2.44 -5.33
C ILE A 150 6.55 -1.52 -5.35
N LEU A 151 6.41 -0.76 -6.42
CA LEU A 151 5.28 0.13 -6.68
C LEU A 151 4.56 -0.39 -7.91
N SER A 152 3.27 -0.62 -7.83
CA SER A 152 2.45 -1.17 -8.93
C SER A 152 1.22 -0.32 -9.15
N GLY A 153 1.01 0.14 -10.39
CA GLY A 153 -0.30 0.65 -10.82
C GLY A 153 -1.31 -0.46 -11.13
N VAL A 154 -0.84 -1.71 -11.19
CA VAL A 154 -1.67 -2.88 -11.52
C VAL A 154 -2.11 -3.61 -10.26
N HIS A 155 -3.38 -3.99 -10.20
CA HIS A 155 -3.98 -4.77 -9.12
C HIS A 155 -3.82 -6.28 -9.32
N PHE A 156 -2.61 -6.79 -9.14
CA PHE A 156 -2.34 -8.23 -9.25
C PHE A 156 -2.83 -9.03 -8.04
N GLU A 157 -3.24 -8.35 -6.97
CA GLU A 157 -3.82 -8.94 -5.76
C GLU A 157 -5.30 -9.30 -5.90
N TYR A 158 -5.95 -8.82 -6.96
CA TYR A 158 -7.37 -9.04 -7.16
C TYR A 158 -7.69 -10.53 -7.30
N ASP A 159 -8.66 -10.94 -6.50
CA ASP A 159 -9.24 -12.28 -6.50
C ASP A 159 -10.42 -12.24 -7.49
N PRO A 160 -10.40 -13.06 -8.55
CA PRO A 160 -11.44 -13.03 -9.58
C PRO A 160 -12.84 -13.28 -9.02
N TYR A 161 -12.99 -14.12 -7.99
CA TYR A 161 -14.30 -14.43 -7.42
C TYR A 161 -14.87 -13.27 -6.59
N LEU A 162 -14.00 -12.53 -5.90
CA LEU A 162 -14.42 -11.36 -5.13
C LEU A 162 -14.72 -10.17 -6.04
N LEU A 163 -13.96 -9.99 -7.11
CA LEU A 163 -14.26 -9.01 -8.16
C LEU A 163 -15.63 -9.25 -8.78
N GLU A 164 -15.91 -10.51 -9.14
CA GLU A 164 -17.20 -10.89 -9.73
C GLU A 164 -18.37 -10.52 -8.80
N LYS A 165 -18.27 -10.83 -7.51
CA LYS A 165 -19.28 -10.45 -6.51
C LYS A 165 -19.44 -8.93 -6.35
N GLN A 166 -18.36 -8.17 -6.46
CA GLN A 166 -18.42 -6.71 -6.39
C GLN A 166 -19.21 -6.13 -7.57
N ILE A 167 -19.02 -6.69 -8.77
CA ILE A 167 -19.75 -6.27 -9.98
C ILE A 167 -21.25 -6.59 -9.86
N TYR A 168 -21.60 -7.80 -9.38
CA TYR A 168 -23.00 -8.23 -9.31
C TYR A 168 -23.79 -7.68 -8.11
N ASN A 169 -23.13 -7.15 -7.09
CA ASN A 169 -23.80 -6.48 -5.96
C ASN A 169 -24.08 -4.98 -6.22
N VAL A 170 -23.83 -4.48 -7.43
CA VAL A 170 -24.26 -3.15 -7.86
C VAL A 170 -25.73 -3.25 -8.31
N ASP A 171 -26.65 -2.79 -7.45
CA ASP A 171 -28.09 -2.73 -7.76
C ASP A 171 -28.34 -1.99 -9.09
N PRO A 172 -29.07 -2.58 -10.05
CA PRO A 172 -29.32 -1.96 -11.35
C PRO A 172 -30.24 -0.72 -11.30
N GLU A 173 -30.89 -0.42 -10.16
CA GLU A 173 -31.86 0.67 -10.04
C GLU A 173 -31.31 1.99 -9.47
N ASN A 174 -30.07 2.04 -8.95
CA ASN A 174 -29.49 3.25 -8.34
C ASN A 174 -28.31 3.82 -9.15
N ASN A 175 -28.49 3.96 -10.46
CA ASN A 175 -27.44 4.45 -11.35
C ASN A 175 -27.52 5.97 -11.55
N VAL A 176 -27.01 6.73 -10.58
CA VAL A 176 -26.46 8.06 -10.82
C VAL A 176 -25.12 8.20 -10.07
N ASN A 177 -24.03 7.99 -10.81
CA ASN A 177 -22.69 8.54 -10.59
C ASN A 177 -21.95 8.23 -9.26
N SER A 178 -21.48 7.00 -9.03
CA SER A 178 -20.44 6.83 -7.97
C SER A 178 -19.45 5.66 -8.09
N SER A 179 -19.59 4.73 -9.03
CA SER A 179 -18.82 3.47 -8.98
C SER A 179 -17.64 3.35 -9.95
N LEU A 180 -17.49 4.24 -10.93
CA LEU A 180 -16.29 4.25 -11.80
C LEU A 180 -15.11 5.00 -11.16
N SER A 181 -15.34 5.86 -10.16
CA SER A 181 -14.27 6.63 -9.49
C SER A 181 -13.58 5.90 -8.34
N GLN A 182 -13.86 4.60 -8.14
CA GLN A 182 -13.24 3.78 -7.09
C GLN A 182 -12.40 2.61 -7.66
N LEU A 183 -12.31 2.51 -8.98
CA LEU A 183 -11.64 1.42 -9.70
C LEU A 183 -10.42 1.87 -10.53
N GLU A 184 -10.08 3.16 -10.49
CA GLU A 184 -8.86 3.76 -11.05
C GLU A 184 -8.05 4.42 -9.93
#